data_AF-X1IMG8-F1
#
_entry.id   AF-X1IMG8-F1
#
_cell.length_a   1.000
_cell.length_b   1.000
_cell.length_c   1.000
_cell.angle_alpha   90.00
_cell.angle_beta   90.00
_cell.angle_gamma   90.00
#
_symmetry.space_group_name_H-M   'P 1'
#
loop_
_entity.id
_entity.type
_entity.pdbx_description
1 polymer ?
#
loop_
_entity_poly.entity_id
_entity_poly.type
_entity_poly.pdbx_seq_one_letter_code
_entity_poly.pdbx_strand_id
1 'polypeptide(L)' 'TLIDSARGYKLAQIKAFINSIQAAGEQLRQNANPQLVLEVLMLSIPEREESISVKYG' A
#
# COMPACT_ATOMS: atom_id res chain seq x y z
N THR A 1 -16.91 3.24 5.32
CA THR A 1 -16.15 4.44 5.75
C THR A 1 -14.65 4.18 5.56
N LEU A 2 -13.76 5.17 5.69
CA LEU A 2 -12.30 4.96 5.60
C LEU A 2 -11.80 3.91 6.63
N ILE A 3 -12.44 3.88 7.80
CA ILE A 3 -12.17 2.92 8.87
C ILE A 3 -12.45 1.48 8.39
N ASP A 4 -13.56 1.27 7.67
CA ASP A 4 -13.90 -0.07 7.15
C ASP A 4 -12.93 -0.55 6.07
N SER A 5 -12.46 0.37 5.22
CA SER A 5 -11.42 0.07 4.20
C SER A 5 -10.07 -0.27 4.83
N ALA A 6 -9.74 0.34 5.98
CA ALA A 6 -8.48 0.13 6.69
C ALA A 6 -8.46 -1.16 7.54
N ARG A 7 -9.63 -1.73 7.87
CA ARG A 7 -9.76 -2.88 8.78
C ARG A 7 -8.97 -4.13 8.34
N GLY A 8 -8.75 -4.30 7.04
CA GLY A 8 -7.98 -5.41 6.47
C GLY A 8 -6.47 -5.21 6.41
N TYR A 9 -5.94 -4.13 7.00
CA TYR A 9 -4.50 -3.82 6.93
C TYR A 9 -3.93 -3.55 8.31
N LYS A 10 -2.71 -4.04 8.56
CA LYS A 10 -1.92 -3.65 9.72
C LYS A 10 -1.50 -2.19 9.60
N LEU A 11 -1.39 -1.51 10.74
CA LEU A 11 -0.83 -0.16 10.80
C LEU A 11 0.56 -0.08 10.15
N ALA A 12 1.38 -1.12 10.27
CA ALA A 12 2.69 -1.19 9.63
C ALA A 12 2.59 -1.19 8.09
N GLN A 13 1.64 -1.93 7.51
CA GLN A 13 1.40 -1.95 6.06
C GLN A 13 0.94 -0.58 5.55
N ILE A 14 0.02 0.06 6.29
CA ILE A 14 -0.46 1.42 5.96
C ILE A 14 0.71 2.42 5.98
N LYS A 15 1.54 2.39 7.03
CA LYS A 15 2.72 3.26 7.14
C LYS A 15 3.73 3.02 6.02
N ALA A 16 4.00 1.75 5.70
CA ALA A 16 4.91 1.39 4.61
C ALA A 16 4.39 1.92 3.26
N PHE A 17 3.10 1.75 2.97
CA PHE A 17 2.51 2.22 1.72
C PHE A 17 2.51 3.76 1.60
N ILE A 18 2.29 4.49 2.70
CA ILE A 18 2.43 5.95 2.75
C ILE A 18 3.86 6.36 2.37
N ASN A 19 4.88 5.68 2.90
CA ASN A 19 6.27 5.96 2.55
C ASN A 19 6.56 5.70 1.06
N SER A 20 5.99 4.63 0.50
CA SER A 20 6.10 4.34 -0.94
C SER A 20 5.50 5.45 -1.81
N ILE A 21 4.33 6.00 -1.42
CA ILE A 21 3.70 7.13 -2.10
C ILE A 21 4.58 8.38 -2.03
N GLN A 22 5.16 8.68 -0.87
CA GLN A 22 6.07 9.81 -0.70
C GLN A 22 7.31 9.68 -1.60
N ALA A 23 7.94 8.50 -1.62
CA ALA A 23 9.09 8.23 -2.47
C ALA A 23 8.74 8.35 -3.97
N ALA A 24 7.58 7.86 -4.40
CA ALA A 24 7.10 8.05 -5.77
C ALA A 24 6.93 9.53 -6.12
N GLY A 25 6.41 10.35 -5.19
CA GLY A 25 6.35 11.80 -5.34
C GLY A 25 7.72 12.44 -5.58
N GLU A 26 8.75 12.00 -4.85
CA GLU A 26 10.12 12.49 -5.08
C GLU A 26 10.70 12.09 -6.43
N GLN A 27 10.49 10.85 -6.84
CA GLN A 27 10.94 10.37 -8.14
C GLN A 27 10.32 11.20 -9.27
N LEU A 28 9.02 11.51 -9.18
CA LEU A 28 8.35 12.38 -10.14
C LEU A 28 8.93 13.80 -10.15
N ARG A 29 9.23 14.38 -8.97
CA ARG A 29 9.90 15.70 -8.86
C ARG A 29 11.29 15.70 -9.50
N GLN A 30 11.96 14.56 -9.51
CA GLN A 30 13.27 14.37 -10.14
C GLN A 30 13.18 14.01 -11.63
N ASN A 31 12.01 14.13 -12.26
CA ASN A 31 11.76 13.78 -13.66
C ASN A 31 11.96 12.29 -13.99
N ALA A 32 11.77 11.39 -13.02
CA ALA A 32 11.66 9.96 -13.32
C ALA A 32 10.45 9.69 -14.24
N ASN A 33 10.53 8.62 -15.03
CA ASN A 33 9.45 8.23 -15.93
C ASN A 33 8.15 7.95 -15.15
N PRO A 34 7.06 8.71 -15.35
CA PRO A 34 5.83 8.54 -14.58
C PRO A 34 5.18 7.16 -14.70
N GLN A 35 5.29 6.51 -15.87
CA GLN A 35 4.77 5.16 -16.10
C GLN A 35 5.51 4.14 -15.24
N LEU A 36 6.85 4.21 -15.24
CA LEU A 36 7.66 3.31 -14.42
C LEU A 36 7.44 3.54 -12.92
N VAL A 37 7.33 4.80 -12.49
CA VAL A 37 7.04 5.14 -11.09
C VAL A 37 5.70 4.54 -10.66
N LEU A 38 4.67 4.63 -11.51
CA LEU A 38 3.37 4.02 -11.25
C LEU A 38 3.46 2.50 -11.14
N GLU A 39 4.14 1.84 -12.07
CA GLU A 39 4.33 0.39 -12.07
C GLU A 39 5.02 -0.09 -10.78
N VAL A 40 6.07 0.61 -10.34
CA VAL A 40 6.77 0.30 -9.09
C VAL A 40 5.88 0.57 -7.87
N LEU A 41 5.11 1.67 -7.86
CA LEU A 41 4.19 1.97 -6.76
C LEU A 41 3.12 0.87 -6.63
N MET A 42 2.62 0.35 -7.75
CA MET A 42 1.62 -0.74 -7.75
C MET A 42 2.16 -2.02 -7.10
N LEU A 43 3.45 -2.33 -7.26
CA LEU A 43 4.08 -3.47 -6.59
C LEU A 43 4.17 -3.32 -5.06
N SER A 44 4.01 -2.09 -4.54
CA SER A 44 4.05 -1.80 -3.10
C SER A 44 2.68 -1.83 -2.42
N ILE A 45 1.60 -2.03 -3.17
CA ILE A 45 0.25 -2.13 -2.61
C ILE A 45 0.22 -3.31 -1.62
N PRO A 46 -0.12 -3.07 -0.34
CA PRO A 46 -0.14 -4.13 0.65
C PRO A 46 -1.29 -5.09 0.36
N GLU A 47 -1.04 -6.38 0.59
CA GLU A 47 -2.10 -7.38 0.62
C GLU A 47 -2.94 -7.20 1.89
N ARG A 48 -4.25 -7.43 1.75
CA ARG A 48 -5.13 -7.48 2.92
C ARG A 48 -4.75 -8.70 3.75
N GLU A 49 -4.62 -8.49 5.04
CA GLU A 49 -4.62 -9.62 5.96
C GLU A 49 -6.05 -10.12 6.02
N GLU A 50 -6.35 -11.16 5.24
CA GLU A 50 -7.52 -11.97 5.51
C GLU A 50 -7.39 -12.43 6.95
N SER A 51 -8.31 -11.97 7.80
CA SER A 51 -8.54 -12.57 9.08
C SER A 51 -8.89 -14.03 8.80
N ILE A 52 -7.90 -14.91 8.95
CA ILE A 52 -8.07 -16.36 8.87
C ILE A 52 -9.17 -16.68 9.88
N SER A 53 -10.39 -16.87 9.37
CA SER A 53 -11.51 -17.31 10.18
C SER A 53 -11.22 -18.79 10.40
N VAL A 54 -10.46 -19.08 11.45
CA VAL A 54 -10.32 -20.44 11.97
C VAL A 54 -11.72 -20.86 12.37
N LYS A 55 -12.40 -21.58 11.46
CA LYS A 55 -13.64 -22.26 11.76
C LYS A 55 -13.29 -23.40 12.70
N TYR A 56 -13.39 -23.15 14.00
CA TYR A 56 -13.50 -24.23 14.97
C TYR A 56 -14.83 -24.95 14.66
N GLY A 57 -14.70 -26.18 14.18
CA GLY A 57 -15.80 -27.16 14.12
C GLY A 57 -16.05 -27.79 15.47
#